data_AF-A0ABD3FHQ4-F1
#
_entry.id   AF-A0ABD3FHQ4-F1
#
_cell.length_a   1.000
_cell.length_b   1.000
_cell.length_c   1.000
_cell.angle_alpha   90.00
_cell.angle_beta   90.00
_cell.angle_gamma   90.00
#
_symmetry.space_group_name_H-M   'P 1'
#
loop_
_entity.id
_entity.type
_entity.pdbx_description
1 polymer ?
#
loop_
_entity_poly.entity_id
_entity_poly.type
_entity_poly.pdbx_seq_one_letter_code
_entity_poly.pdbx_strand_id
1 'polypeptide(L)'
;MPIEAAQTSSNRFLRRRKNYEDEEAVEEERSGYESFAAKLETSLLSSIRKVANMDLGRAALTLQQMGISFDKRQAIQALLKLSKENRKAVLKLIK
;
A
#
# COMPACT_ATOMS: atom_id res chain seq x y z
N MET A 1 2.08 -26.09 -52.81
CA MET A 1 1.92 -24.73 -52.26
C MET A 1 2.42 -24.75 -50.82
N PRO A 2 3.64 -24.26 -50.49
CA PRO A 2 4.02 -24.07 -49.10
C PRO A 2 3.46 -22.74 -48.59
N ILE A 3 2.78 -22.78 -47.44
CA ILE A 3 2.29 -21.60 -46.72
C ILE A 3 3.46 -21.09 -45.87
N GLU A 4 4.02 -19.95 -46.26
CA GLU A 4 5.04 -19.24 -45.51
C GLU A 4 4.47 -18.84 -44.14
N ALA A 5 5.03 -19.42 -43.07
CA ALA A 5 4.69 -19.05 -41.71
C ALA A 5 5.22 -17.63 -41.45
N ALA A 6 4.33 -16.64 -41.50
CA ALA A 6 4.61 -15.29 -41.07
C ALA A 6 4.98 -15.29 -39.58
N GLN A 7 6.28 -15.31 -39.29
CA GLN A 7 6.83 -15.06 -37.97
C GLN A 7 6.53 -13.61 -37.60
N THR A 8 5.36 -13.40 -36.99
CA THR A 8 5.01 -12.14 -36.35
C THR A 8 5.86 -12.05 -35.08
N SER A 9 7.03 -11.46 -35.21
CA SER A 9 7.90 -11.06 -34.10
C SER A 9 7.19 -9.96 -33.29
N SER A 10 6.29 -10.38 -32.40
CA SER A 10 5.70 -9.49 -31.41
C SER A 10 6.79 -9.12 -30.40
N ASN A 11 7.49 -8.02 -30.66
CA ASN A 11 8.36 -7.36 -29.68
C ASN A 11 7.51 -6.68 -28.60
N ARG A 12 6.82 -7.49 -27.79
CA ARG A 12 6.09 -7.04 -26.62
C ARG A 12 7.10 -6.74 -25.51
N PHE A 13 7.66 -5.54 -25.54
CA PHE A 13 8.48 -5.05 -24.44
C PHE A 13 7.61 -4.90 -23.18
N LEU A 14 7.74 -5.85 -22.25
CA LEU A 14 7.30 -5.67 -20.87
C LEU A 14 8.14 -4.52 -20.28
N ARG A 15 7.55 -3.32 -20.18
CA ARG A 15 8.13 -2.21 -19.41
C ARG A 15 8.29 -2.66 -17.96
N ARG A 16 9.51 -3.08 -17.58
CA ARG A 16 9.89 -3.29 -16.18
C ARG A 16 9.81 -1.94 -15.47
N ARG A 17 8.90 -1.80 -14.50
CA ARG A 17 9.01 -0.71 -13.53
C ARG A 17 10.23 -1.00 -12.67
N LYS A 18 11.08 0.01 -12.46
CA LYS A 18 12.18 -0.07 -11.48
C LYS A 18 11.54 -0.20 -10.10
N ASN A 19 11.72 -1.35 -9.46
CA ASN A 19 11.59 -1.43 -8.02
C ASN A 19 12.85 -0.79 -7.45
N TYR A 20 12.70 0.40 -6.88
CA TYR A 20 13.68 0.93 -5.94
C TYR A 20 13.44 0.17 -4.64
N GLU A 21 14.19 -0.91 -4.43
CA GLU A 21 14.40 -1.46 -3.10
C GLU A 21 15.66 -0.82 -2.53
N ASP A 22 15.44 -0.19 -1.37
CA ASP A 22 16.33 -0.06 -0.22
C ASP A 22 17.72 0.52 -0.42
N GLU A 23 17.90 1.75 0.06
CA GLU A 23 18.82 2.10 1.15
C GLU A 23 18.88 3.62 1.31
N GLU A 24 18.18 4.19 2.31
CA GLU A 24 18.72 5.29 3.12
C GLU A 24 17.79 5.71 4.28
N ALA A 25 18.43 5.95 5.42
CA ALA A 25 18.01 6.76 6.57
C ALA A 25 17.13 6.12 7.67
N VAL A 26 17.84 5.50 8.61
CA VAL A 26 17.43 5.09 9.97
C VAL A 26 17.27 6.30 10.92
N GLU A 27 16.91 7.51 10.43
CA GLU A 27 16.91 8.74 11.27
C GLU A 27 15.60 9.55 11.32
N GLU A 28 14.50 9.12 10.66
CA GLU A 28 13.25 9.90 10.56
C GLU A 28 12.03 9.30 11.31
N GLU A 29 12.24 8.64 12.45
CA GLU A 29 11.13 7.99 13.17
C GLU A 29 10.10 8.96 13.79
N ARG A 30 10.24 10.29 13.70
CA ARG A 30 9.18 11.23 14.10
C ARG A 30 8.47 11.91 12.93
N SER A 31 9.18 12.33 11.89
CA SER A 31 8.59 12.96 10.70
C SER A 31 7.84 11.96 9.81
N GLY A 32 8.32 10.71 9.77
CA GLY A 32 7.70 9.63 8.99
C GLY A 32 6.24 9.39 9.39
N TYR A 33 5.94 9.35 10.69
CA TYR A 33 4.56 9.10 11.17
C TYR A 33 3.61 10.27 10.95
N GLU A 34 4.09 11.51 10.96
CA GLU A 34 3.26 12.70 10.68
C GLU A 34 2.84 12.75 9.21
N SER A 35 3.76 12.48 8.29
CA SER A 35 3.44 12.37 6.86
C SER A 35 2.49 11.19 6.57
N PHE A 36 2.57 10.14 7.38
CA PHE A 36 1.74 8.96 7.30
C PHE A 36 0.32 9.20 7.87
N ALA A 37 0.24 9.92 9.00
CA ALA A 37 -1.01 10.38 9.58
C ALA A 37 -1.72 11.37 8.67
N ALA A 38 -1.00 12.26 7.98
CA ALA A 38 -1.58 13.18 7.00
C ALA A 38 -2.26 12.46 5.81
N LYS A 39 -1.76 11.28 5.41
CA LYS A 39 -2.41 10.42 4.40
C LYS A 39 -3.65 9.70 4.95
N LEU A 40 -3.74 9.56 6.26
CA LEU A 40 -4.84 8.92 6.97
C LEU A 40 -5.83 9.99 7.47
N GLU A 41 -6.65 10.49 6.54
CA GLU A 41 -7.79 11.37 6.87
C GLU A 41 -8.69 10.74 7.96
N THR A 42 -9.36 11.58 8.75
CA THR A 42 -10.34 11.18 9.77
C THR A 42 -11.44 10.26 9.21
N SER A 43 -11.76 10.43 7.93
CA SER A 43 -12.70 9.58 7.16
C SER A 43 -12.30 8.10 7.13
N LEU A 44 -11.00 7.79 7.20
CA LEU A 44 -10.44 6.44 7.13
C LEU A 44 -10.41 5.71 8.47
N LEU A 45 -10.64 6.39 9.60
CA LEU A 45 -10.66 5.76 10.92
C LEU A 45 -11.71 4.64 11.01
N SER A 46 -12.88 4.85 10.41
CA SER A 46 -13.95 3.84 10.33
C SER A 46 -13.49 2.59 9.58
N SER A 47 -12.73 2.78 8.49
CA SER A 47 -12.16 1.71 7.68
C SER A 47 -11.06 0.98 8.45
N ILE A 48 -10.13 1.70 9.07
CA ILE A 48 -9.06 1.13 9.91
C ILE A 48 -9.66 0.27 11.03
N ARG A 49 -10.71 0.75 11.71
CA ARG A 49 -11.36 0.01 12.79
C ARG A 49 -11.98 -1.30 12.30
N LYS A 50 -12.54 -1.32 11.07
CA LYS A 50 -13.08 -2.54 10.46
C LYS A 50 -12.00 -3.57 10.17
N VAL A 51 -10.83 -3.15 9.67
CA VAL A 51 -9.74 -4.08 9.32
C VAL A 51 -8.72 -4.35 10.43
N ALA A 52 -8.80 -3.64 11.57
CA ALA A 52 -7.82 -3.74 12.66
C ALA A 52 -7.60 -5.15 13.23
N ASN A 53 -8.65 -5.98 13.21
CA ASN A 53 -8.63 -7.36 13.72
C ASN A 53 -8.60 -8.40 12.60
N MET A 54 -8.51 -7.98 11.34
CA MET A 54 -8.47 -8.88 10.20
C MET A 54 -7.03 -9.26 9.87
N ASP A 55 -6.86 -10.45 9.30
CA ASP A 55 -5.60 -10.84 8.69
C ASP A 55 -5.27 -9.91 7.49
N LEU A 56 -3.99 -9.70 7.21
CA LEU A 56 -3.51 -8.73 6.21
C LEU A 56 -4.12 -8.96 4.83
N GLY A 57 -4.27 -10.22 4.40
CA GLY A 57 -4.90 -10.56 3.12
C GLY A 57 -6.38 -10.17 3.07
N ARG A 58 -7.12 -10.43 4.15
CA ARG A 58 -8.53 -10.05 4.28
C ARG A 58 -8.69 -8.53 4.39
N ALA A 59 -7.78 -7.87 5.11
CA ALA A 59 -7.75 -6.42 5.21
C ALA A 59 -7.52 -5.77 3.84
N ALA A 60 -6.60 -6.28 3.03
CA ALA A 60 -6.35 -5.77 1.68
C ALA A 60 -7.59 -5.85 0.78
N LEU A 61 -8.26 -7.00 0.80
CA LEU A 61 -9.43 -7.26 -0.03
C LEU A 61 -10.65 -6.43 0.39
N THR A 62 -10.90 -6.33 1.70
CA THR A 62 -11.99 -5.50 2.23
C THR A 62 -11.78 -4.02 1.92
N LEU A 63 -10.55 -3.50 2.06
CA LEU A 63 -10.25 -2.11 1.68
C LEU A 63 -10.44 -1.85 0.17
N GLN A 64 -10.15 -2.86 -0.68
CA GLN A 64 -10.42 -2.79 -2.11
C GLN A 64 -11.92 -2.75 -2.40
N GLN A 65 -12.71 -3.59 -1.74
CA GLN A 65 -14.17 -3.63 -1.87
C GLN A 65 -14.84 -2.33 -1.40
N MET A 66 -14.24 -1.64 -0.42
CA MET A 66 -14.70 -0.34 0.05
C MET A 66 -14.42 0.81 -0.93
N GLY A 67 -13.75 0.56 -2.07
CA GLY A 67 -13.45 1.60 -3.05
C GLY A 67 -12.40 2.61 -2.59
N ILE A 68 -11.58 2.27 -1.60
CA ILE A 68 -10.53 3.15 -1.08
C ILE A 68 -9.41 3.26 -2.12
N SER A 69 -8.89 4.47 -2.34
CA SER A 69 -7.79 4.72 -3.28
C SER A 69 -6.54 3.90 -2.91
N PHE A 70 -5.73 3.57 -3.91
CA PHE A 70 -4.57 2.70 -3.72
C PHE A 70 -3.59 3.23 -2.66
N ASP A 71 -3.30 4.53 -2.68
CA ASP A 71 -2.38 5.17 -1.74
C ASP A 71 -2.86 5.07 -0.29
N LYS A 72 -4.17 5.28 -0.09
CA LYS A 72 -4.83 5.14 1.22
C LYS A 72 -4.82 3.68 1.70
N ARG A 73 -4.98 2.72 0.79
CA ARG A 73 -4.87 1.27 1.11
C ARG A 73 -3.47 0.89 1.54
N GLN A 74 -2.44 1.35 0.83
CA GLN A 74 -1.05 1.11 1.22
C GLN A 74 -0.75 1.68 2.59
N ALA A 75 -1.22 2.90 2.89
CA ALA A 75 -1.06 3.50 4.21
C ALA A 75 -1.70 2.63 5.32
N ILE A 76 -2.94 2.19 5.13
CA ILE A 76 -3.60 1.32 6.12
C ILE A 76 -2.87 -0.02 6.28
N GLN A 77 -2.40 -0.62 5.19
CA GLN A 77 -1.65 -1.87 5.24
C GLN A 77 -0.31 -1.73 5.98
N ALA A 78 0.44 -0.65 5.73
CA ALA A 78 1.67 -0.39 6.48
C ALA A 78 1.38 -0.11 7.96
N LEU A 79 0.26 0.57 8.29
CA LEU A 79 -0.19 0.74 9.68
C LEU A 79 -0.56 -0.60 10.37
N LEU A 80 -1.11 -1.55 9.62
CA LEU A 80 -1.40 -2.89 10.14
C LEU A 80 -0.14 -3.73 10.38
N LYS A 81 0.95 -3.47 9.65
CA LYS A 81 2.26 -4.13 9.85
C LYS A 81 3.02 -3.61 11.08
N LEU A 82 2.72 -2.40 11.56
CA LEU A 82 3.35 -1.82 12.74
C LEU A 82 3.00 -2.56 14.04
N SER A 83 3.89 -2.45 15.03
CA SER A 83 3.66 -2.94 16.40
C SER A 83 2.43 -2.27 17.02
N LYS A 84 1.80 -2.93 18.01
CA LYS A 84 0.59 -2.40 18.68
C LYS A 84 0.82 -1.02 19.32
N GLU A 85 2.03 -0.76 19.80
CA GLU A 85 2.42 0.49 20.43
C GLU A 85 2.53 1.61 19.40
N ASN A 86 3.23 1.35 18.29
CA ASN A 86 3.40 2.31 17.19
C ASN A 86 2.06 2.62 16.52
N ARG A 87 1.19 1.61 16.38
CA ARG A 87 -0.17 1.81 15.86
C ARG A 87 -0.99 2.78 16.73
N LYS A 88 -0.90 2.68 18.06
CA LYS A 88 -1.57 3.61 18.98
C LYS A 88 -0.99 5.02 18.87
N ALA A 89 0.32 5.16 18.69
CA ALA A 89 0.96 6.46 18.48
C ALA A 89 0.45 7.14 17.21
N VAL A 90 0.39 6.41 16.09
CA VAL A 90 -0.15 6.94 14.82
C VAL A 90 -1.64 7.28 14.92
N LEU A 91 -2.44 6.42 15.55
CA LEU A 91 -3.87 6.69 15.74
C LEU A 91 -4.14 7.89 16.64
N LYS A 92 -3.25 8.22 17.59
CA LYS A 92 -3.34 9.45 18.40
C LYS A 92 -3.00 10.72 17.62
N LEU A 93 -2.21 10.61 16.56
CA LEU A 93 -1.85 11.73 15.69
C LEU A 93 -2.95 12.10 14.69
N ILE A 94 -3.86 11.16 14.38
CA ILE A 94 -5.02 11.40 13.53
C ILE A 94 -6.10 12.09 14.38
N LYS A 95 -6.38 13.36 14.11
CA LYS A 95 -7.46 14.15 14.74
C LYS A 95 -8.78 14.04 13.97
#